data_AF-A0A5J9UI09-F1
#
_entry.id   AF-A0A5J9UI09-F1
#
_cell.length_a   1.000
_cell.length_b   1.000
_cell.length_c   1.000
_cell.angle_alpha   90.00
_cell.angle_beta   90.00
_cell.angle_gamma   90.00
#
_symmetry.space_group_name_H-M   'P 1'
#
loop_
_entity.id
_entity.type
_entity.pdbx_description
1 polymer ?
#
loop_
_entity_poly.entity_id
_entity_poly.type
_entity_poly.pdbx_seq_one_letter_code
_entity_poly.pdbx_strand_id
1 'polypeptide(L)'
;LIKKAGHPLNLIISEEKRPVGENNELLSREIGFLTRYHAPIRRDGWQSLDENDKVPLYELLKLKFNLDFAEPRVKGCVDLLFSSCYKSFRHRCHNHYLFHGGGETARANPYRPLAERVDDWIWLCDHFETDEYKGCGEITLYKECYSNQHGWASADAMEKHEQMVAMQQQAVEDGETPLNEAEICESVLGKAYGYIRGRGHGPKPNRRPISSTSSSAQQRRMEDELAATKLVITAQQATIESQQATIEAQQARFSHQDKRIDWLSSVMCKIAGVTPPMDYFDAAGPGSKETPTNSSDGQGP
;
A
#
# COMPACT_ATOMS: atom_id res chain seq x y z
N LEU A 1 -37.33 18.54 7.70
CA LEU A 1 -38.48 18.27 8.59
C LEU A 1 -39.39 17.28 7.90
N ILE A 2 -39.39 16.01 8.32
CA ILE A 2 -40.35 15.01 7.86
C ILE A 2 -41.53 15.08 8.84
N LYS A 3 -42.58 15.82 8.48
CA LYS A 3 -43.89 15.72 9.12
C LYS A 3 -44.89 15.48 8.00
N LYS A 4 -45.23 14.23 7.71
CA LYS A 4 -46.54 13.93 7.13
C LYS A 4 -47.51 13.81 8.31
N ALA A 5 -48.39 14.81 8.44
CA ALA A 5 -49.62 14.77 9.23
C ALA A 5 -49.54 14.71 10.78
N GLY A 6 -48.41 15.03 11.43
CA GLY A 6 -48.37 15.22 12.89
C GLY A 6 -48.61 13.98 13.75
N HIS A 7 -48.74 12.80 13.13
CA HIS A 7 -48.83 11.52 13.81
C HIS A 7 -47.52 10.72 13.64
N PRO A 8 -47.08 9.97 14.68
CA PRO A 8 -45.91 9.12 14.58
C PRO A 8 -46.05 8.09 13.46
N LEU A 9 -44.99 7.88 12.69
CA LEU A 9 -44.96 6.92 11.59
C LEU A 9 -44.85 5.49 12.14
N ASN A 10 -45.61 4.57 11.55
CA ASN A 10 -45.49 3.15 11.87
C ASN A 10 -44.24 2.56 11.22
N LEU A 11 -43.52 1.72 11.97
CA LEU A 11 -42.33 0.99 11.52
C LEU A 11 -42.49 -0.48 11.87
N ILE A 12 -42.02 -1.34 10.96
CA ILE A 12 -41.95 -2.78 11.21
C ILE A 12 -40.49 -3.13 11.38
N ILE A 13 -40.15 -3.82 12.46
CA ILE A 13 -38.80 -4.35 12.69
C ILE A 13 -38.83 -5.85 12.38
N SER A 14 -37.97 -6.33 11.49
CA SER A 14 -37.85 -7.75 11.12
C SER A 14 -37.15 -8.59 12.21
N GLU A 15 -37.20 -9.92 12.09
CA GLU A 15 -36.66 -10.86 13.11
C GLU A 15 -35.15 -10.67 13.28
N GLU A 16 -34.50 -10.25 12.21
CA GLU A 16 -33.08 -9.90 12.15
C GLU A 16 -32.76 -8.52 12.77
N LYS A 17 -33.70 -7.90 13.51
CA LYS A 17 -33.55 -6.56 14.12
C LYS A 17 -33.23 -5.48 13.08
N ARG A 18 -33.97 -5.47 11.97
CA ARG A 18 -33.82 -4.45 10.91
C ARG A 18 -35.14 -3.74 10.64
N PRO A 19 -35.13 -2.42 10.43
CA PRO A 19 -36.34 -1.72 9.99
C PRO A 19 -36.66 -2.10 8.55
N VAL A 20 -37.89 -2.56 8.31
CA VAL A 20 -38.38 -2.97 7.00
C VAL A 20 -39.57 -2.12 6.58
N GLY A 21 -39.74 -1.93 5.27
CA GLY A 21 -40.80 -1.13 4.67
C GLY A 21 -40.39 0.31 4.35
N GLU A 22 -41.36 1.08 3.87
CA GLU A 22 -41.17 2.41 3.25
C GLU A 22 -40.57 3.48 4.20
N ASN A 23 -40.76 3.31 5.51
CA ASN A 23 -40.30 4.29 6.52
C ASN A 23 -38.88 4.02 7.07
N ASN A 24 -38.19 2.95 6.62
CA ASN A 24 -36.91 2.54 7.21
C ASN A 24 -35.77 3.57 6.99
N GLU A 25 -35.73 4.23 5.83
CA GLU A 25 -34.76 5.27 5.50
C GLU A 25 -35.00 6.52 6.35
N LEU A 26 -36.28 6.82 6.63
CA LEU A 26 -36.66 7.95 7.48
C LEU A 26 -36.19 7.74 8.91
N LEU A 27 -36.30 6.52 9.44
CA LEU A 27 -35.74 6.16 10.75
C LEU A 27 -34.23 6.38 10.78
N SER A 28 -33.52 5.83 9.80
CA SER A 28 -32.06 5.95 9.71
C SER A 28 -31.60 7.41 9.62
N ARG A 29 -32.30 8.22 8.82
CA ARG A 29 -32.03 9.66 8.68
C ARG A 29 -32.26 10.40 10.01
N GLU A 30 -33.35 10.11 10.70
CA GLU A 30 -33.69 10.74 11.96
C GLU A 30 -32.70 10.35 13.06
N ILE A 31 -32.36 9.06 13.20
CA ILE A 31 -31.31 8.59 14.11
C ILE A 31 -30.00 9.32 13.82
N GLY A 32 -29.62 9.45 12.54
CA GLY A 32 -28.44 10.21 12.16
C GLY A 32 -28.51 11.68 12.58
N PHE A 33 -29.67 12.32 12.46
CA PHE A 33 -29.88 13.69 12.94
C PHE A 33 -29.74 13.77 14.47
N LEU A 34 -30.46 12.93 15.22
CA LEU A 34 -30.41 12.90 16.67
C LEU A 34 -29.00 12.62 17.20
N THR A 35 -28.27 11.71 16.57
CA THR A 35 -26.88 11.39 16.90
C THR A 35 -25.98 12.62 16.78
N ARG A 36 -26.18 13.47 15.76
CA ARG A 36 -25.30 14.62 15.50
C ARG A 36 -25.58 15.81 16.40
N TYR A 37 -26.84 16.04 16.72
CA TYR A 37 -27.27 17.29 17.37
C TYR A 37 -27.70 17.10 18.82
N HIS A 38 -28.13 15.90 19.21
CA HIS A 38 -28.71 15.65 20.53
C HIS A 38 -27.93 14.64 21.37
N ALA A 39 -27.21 13.68 20.75
CA ALA A 39 -26.48 12.69 21.52
C ALA A 39 -25.31 13.32 22.32
N PRO A 40 -25.10 12.91 23.58
CA PRO A 40 -23.92 13.30 24.35
C PRO A 40 -22.65 12.79 23.67
N ILE A 41 -21.66 13.67 23.48
CA ILE A 41 -20.39 13.28 22.82
C ILE A 41 -19.21 13.15 23.79
N ARG A 42 -19.34 13.70 25.01
CA ARG A 42 -18.32 13.69 26.07
C ARG A 42 -18.20 12.35 26.80
N ARG A 43 -18.12 11.29 26.02
CA ARG A 43 -18.18 9.88 26.43
C ARG A 43 -17.29 9.07 25.50
N ASP A 44 -16.78 7.92 25.92
CA ASP A 44 -15.83 7.14 25.10
C ASP A 44 -16.50 6.46 23.90
N GLY A 45 -17.77 6.08 24.02
CA GLY A 45 -18.50 5.43 22.94
C GLY A 45 -19.99 5.27 23.21
N TRP A 46 -20.73 4.75 22.23
CA TRP A 46 -22.17 4.48 22.42
C TRP A 46 -22.43 3.49 23.58
N GLN A 47 -21.52 2.53 23.79
CA GLN A 47 -21.65 1.54 24.85
C GLN A 47 -21.37 2.09 26.24
N SER A 48 -20.65 3.21 26.36
CA SER A 48 -20.41 3.89 27.63
C SER A 48 -21.53 4.84 28.02
N LEU A 49 -22.51 5.08 27.14
CA LEU A 49 -23.71 5.86 27.46
C LEU A 49 -24.62 5.07 28.38
N ASP A 50 -24.98 5.66 29.50
CA ASP A 50 -25.96 5.11 30.44
C ASP A 50 -27.40 5.30 29.93
N GLU A 51 -28.38 4.81 30.67
CA GLU A 51 -29.79 4.98 30.27
C GLU A 51 -30.25 6.46 30.37
N ASN A 52 -29.64 7.28 31.23
CA ASN A 52 -29.99 8.71 31.31
C ASN A 52 -29.54 9.46 30.06
N ASP A 53 -28.43 9.04 29.44
CA ASP A 53 -27.93 9.56 28.17
C ASP A 53 -28.80 9.10 26.98
N LYS A 54 -29.32 7.86 27.02
CA LYS A 54 -30.06 7.24 25.91
C LYS A 54 -31.56 7.56 25.90
N VAL A 55 -32.20 7.64 27.07
CA VAL A 55 -33.64 7.90 27.21
C VAL A 55 -34.10 9.16 26.45
N PRO A 56 -33.42 10.32 26.55
CA PRO A 56 -33.82 11.51 25.79
C PRO A 56 -33.83 11.28 24.27
N LEU A 57 -32.89 10.49 23.74
CA LEU A 57 -32.82 10.17 22.32
C LEU A 57 -33.98 9.26 21.89
N TYR A 58 -34.34 8.28 22.73
CA TYR A 58 -35.50 7.42 22.47
C TYR A 58 -36.80 8.20 22.53
N GLU A 59 -36.97 9.11 23.50
CA GLU A 59 -38.17 9.96 23.58
C GLU A 59 -38.31 10.86 22.33
N LEU A 60 -37.21 11.43 21.83
CA LEU A 60 -37.23 12.19 20.57
C LEU A 60 -37.63 11.34 19.36
N LEU A 61 -37.26 10.06 19.34
CA LEU A 61 -37.72 9.12 18.31
C LEU A 61 -39.21 8.79 18.44
N LYS A 62 -39.72 8.57 19.65
CA LYS A 62 -41.15 8.26 19.90
C LYS A 62 -42.08 9.38 19.41
N LEU A 63 -41.61 10.63 19.42
CA LEU A 63 -42.37 11.76 18.87
C LEU A 63 -42.61 11.65 17.35
N LYS A 64 -41.76 10.91 16.63
CA LYS A 64 -41.78 10.79 15.17
C LYS A 64 -42.17 9.41 14.67
N PHE A 65 -41.96 8.38 15.49
CA PHE A 65 -42.18 6.98 15.12
C PHE A 65 -42.90 6.24 16.24
N ASN A 66 -43.84 5.38 15.86
CA ASN A 66 -44.51 4.49 16.80
C ASN A 66 -43.60 3.30 17.11
N LEU A 67 -42.74 3.45 18.10
CA LEU A 67 -41.75 2.45 18.52
C LEU A 67 -42.03 2.02 19.96
N ASP A 68 -42.23 0.71 20.15
CA ASP A 68 -42.33 0.11 21.48
C ASP A 68 -40.95 -0.32 21.98
N PHE A 69 -40.36 0.48 22.87
CA PHE A 69 -39.06 0.19 23.47
C PHE A 69 -39.13 -0.83 24.62
N ALA A 70 -40.34 -1.25 25.05
CA ALA A 70 -40.47 -2.40 25.94
C ALA A 70 -40.14 -3.71 25.21
N GLU A 71 -40.29 -3.74 23.87
CA GLU A 71 -39.90 -4.88 23.05
C GLU A 71 -38.37 -4.93 22.88
N PRO A 72 -37.67 -5.97 23.38
CA PRO A 72 -36.21 -6.05 23.32
C PRO A 72 -35.65 -6.05 21.89
N ARG A 73 -36.43 -6.53 20.93
CA ARG A 73 -36.09 -6.56 19.51
C ARG A 73 -36.05 -5.16 18.90
N VAL A 74 -37.05 -4.33 19.21
CA VAL A 74 -37.13 -2.94 18.75
C VAL A 74 -36.02 -2.12 19.39
N LYS A 75 -35.85 -2.21 20.73
CA LYS A 75 -34.75 -1.54 21.45
C LYS A 75 -33.40 -1.95 20.86
N GLY A 76 -33.17 -3.25 20.67
CA GLY A 76 -31.91 -3.76 20.10
C GLY A 76 -31.65 -3.27 18.67
N CYS A 77 -32.67 -3.20 17.81
CA CYS A 77 -32.55 -2.63 16.47
C CYS A 77 -32.14 -1.14 16.52
N VAL A 78 -32.84 -0.34 17.33
CA VAL A 78 -32.57 1.09 17.46
C VAL A 78 -31.19 1.34 18.07
N ASP A 79 -30.78 0.55 19.06
CA ASP A 79 -29.45 0.62 19.66
C ASP A 79 -28.34 0.30 18.67
N LEU A 80 -28.52 -0.70 17.80
CA LEU A 80 -27.55 -1.01 16.74
C LEU A 80 -27.42 0.15 15.74
N LEU A 81 -28.55 0.76 15.36
CA LEU A 81 -28.57 1.90 14.45
C LEU A 81 -27.88 3.12 15.05
N PHE A 82 -28.19 3.46 16.31
CA PHE A 82 -27.50 4.54 17.02
C PHE A 82 -26.02 4.25 17.19
N SER A 83 -25.64 3.06 17.62
CA SER A 83 -24.23 2.66 17.78
C SER A 83 -23.45 2.85 16.48
N SER A 84 -24.02 2.43 15.34
CA SER A 84 -23.42 2.58 14.02
C SER A 84 -23.31 4.05 13.59
N CYS A 85 -24.39 4.82 13.77
CA CYS A 85 -24.41 6.25 13.44
C CYS A 85 -23.43 7.05 14.31
N TYR A 86 -23.36 6.74 15.60
CA TYR A 86 -22.50 7.40 16.59
C TYR A 86 -21.02 7.16 16.26
N LYS A 87 -20.65 5.90 15.99
CA LYS A 87 -19.30 5.56 15.51
C LYS A 87 -18.95 6.32 14.22
N SER A 88 -19.86 6.31 13.24
CA SER A 88 -19.64 6.99 11.95
C SER A 88 -19.56 8.51 12.08
N PHE A 89 -20.27 9.09 13.06
CA PHE A 89 -20.20 10.53 13.35
C PHE A 89 -18.88 10.90 14.01
N ARG A 90 -18.45 10.17 15.05
CA ARG A 90 -17.14 10.38 15.68
C ARG A 90 -15.99 10.24 14.70
N HIS A 91 -16.06 9.25 13.81
CA HIS A 91 -15.05 9.08 12.76
C HIS A 91 -14.97 10.30 11.83
N ARG A 92 -16.12 10.87 11.42
CA ARG A 92 -16.14 12.12 10.63
C ARG A 92 -15.59 13.31 11.39
N CYS A 93 -15.86 13.40 12.69
CA CYS A 93 -15.27 14.44 13.55
C CYS A 93 -13.75 14.30 13.61
N HIS A 94 -13.23 13.08 13.77
CA HIS A 94 -11.79 12.81 13.77
C HIS A 94 -11.14 13.15 12.42
N ASN A 95 -11.75 12.76 11.30
CA ASN A 95 -11.23 13.11 9.98
C ASN A 95 -11.21 14.63 9.76
N HIS A 96 -12.22 15.35 10.25
CA HIS A 96 -12.24 16.82 10.22
C HIS A 96 -11.13 17.41 11.09
N TYR A 97 -10.91 16.87 12.28
CA TYR A 97 -9.81 17.26 13.15
C TYR A 97 -8.44 17.09 12.46
N LEU A 98 -8.20 15.93 11.84
CA LEU A 98 -6.98 15.67 11.07
C LEU A 98 -6.83 16.58 9.86
N PHE A 99 -7.93 16.85 9.14
CA PHE A 99 -7.94 17.75 7.98
C PHE A 99 -7.48 19.16 8.34
N HIS A 100 -7.73 19.61 9.57
CA HIS A 100 -7.29 20.91 10.09
C HIS A 100 -5.92 20.86 10.81
N GLY A 101 -5.18 19.77 10.70
CA GLY A 101 -3.84 19.61 11.26
C GLY A 101 -3.79 19.26 12.76
N GLY A 102 -4.95 18.99 13.38
CA GLY A 102 -5.05 18.71 14.81
C GLY A 102 -4.77 19.92 15.71
N GLY A 103 -4.59 19.69 17.01
CA GLY A 103 -4.13 20.74 17.94
C GLY A 103 -5.06 21.95 18.03
N GLU A 104 -4.47 23.13 18.21
CA GLU A 104 -5.20 24.39 18.36
C GLU A 104 -5.89 24.82 17.06
N THR A 105 -5.30 24.51 15.91
CA THR A 105 -5.89 24.85 14.60
C THR A 105 -7.19 24.08 14.35
N ALA A 106 -7.26 22.82 14.75
CA ALA A 106 -8.50 22.05 14.69
C ALA A 106 -9.53 22.54 15.72
N ARG A 107 -9.11 22.91 16.94
CA ARG A 107 -10.01 23.49 17.97
C ARG A 107 -10.68 24.78 17.50
N ALA A 108 -9.94 25.63 16.78
CA ALA A 108 -10.47 26.86 16.18
C ALA A 108 -11.43 26.63 14.99
N ASN A 109 -11.51 25.40 14.45
CA ASN A 109 -12.35 25.05 13.30
C ASN A 109 -13.37 23.93 13.63
N PRO A 110 -14.43 24.22 14.43
CA PRO A 110 -15.43 23.22 14.80
C PRO A 110 -16.10 22.53 13.61
N TYR A 111 -16.26 21.21 13.69
CA TYR A 111 -17.04 20.48 12.69
C TYR A 111 -18.49 20.98 12.70
N ARG A 112 -19.06 21.25 11.51
CA ARG A 112 -20.35 21.95 11.35
C ARG A 112 -21.48 21.51 12.31
N PRO A 113 -21.75 20.22 12.56
CA PRO A 113 -22.79 19.78 13.49
C PRO A 113 -22.53 20.13 14.96
N LEU A 114 -21.29 20.45 15.33
CA LEU A 114 -20.86 20.86 16.67
C LEU A 114 -20.52 22.35 16.75
N ALA A 115 -20.74 23.12 15.69
CA ALA A 115 -20.44 24.56 15.67
C ALA A 115 -21.25 25.34 16.72
N GLU A 116 -22.45 24.89 17.06
CA GLU A 116 -23.30 25.46 18.11
C GLU A 116 -22.98 24.90 19.52
N ARG A 117 -22.08 23.92 19.60
CA ARG A 117 -21.71 23.18 20.82
C ARG A 117 -20.19 23.15 20.94
N VAL A 118 -19.55 24.32 20.93
CA VAL A 118 -18.09 24.44 20.80
C VAL A 118 -17.35 23.69 21.90
N ASP A 119 -17.83 23.72 23.15
CA ASP A 119 -17.22 22.99 24.26
C ASP A 119 -17.19 21.47 24.02
N ASP A 120 -18.20 20.93 23.32
CA ASP A 120 -18.25 19.51 22.97
C ASP A 120 -17.24 19.16 21.87
N TRP A 121 -16.98 20.09 20.95
CA TRP A 121 -15.92 19.96 19.96
C TRP A 121 -14.54 19.99 20.62
N ILE A 122 -14.29 20.95 21.50
CA ILE A 122 -13.02 21.09 22.23
C ILE A 122 -12.75 19.81 23.04
N TRP A 123 -13.72 19.33 23.81
CA TRP A 123 -13.59 18.07 24.55
C TRP A 123 -13.23 16.89 23.63
N LEU A 124 -13.84 16.84 22.44
CA LEU A 124 -13.57 15.76 21.49
C LEU A 124 -12.17 15.86 20.88
N CYS A 125 -11.67 17.08 20.62
CA CYS A 125 -10.27 17.31 20.23
C CYS A 125 -9.31 16.85 21.33
N ASP A 126 -9.56 17.23 22.58
CA ASP A 126 -8.75 16.78 23.73
C ASP A 126 -8.76 15.26 23.85
N HIS A 127 -9.94 14.65 23.68
CA HIS A 127 -10.08 13.20 23.66
C HIS A 127 -9.27 12.56 22.52
N PHE A 128 -9.19 13.16 21.34
CA PHE A 128 -8.36 12.64 20.25
C PHE A 128 -6.86 12.72 20.54
N GLU A 129 -6.46 13.56 21.48
CA GLU A 129 -5.07 13.75 21.88
C GLU A 129 -4.65 12.83 23.04
N THR A 130 -5.59 12.16 23.70
CA THR A 130 -5.26 11.20 24.78
C THR A 130 -4.50 9.99 24.23
N ASP A 131 -3.59 9.46 25.04
CA ASP A 131 -2.86 8.23 24.71
C ASP A 131 -3.81 7.04 24.54
N GLU A 132 -4.92 7.02 25.28
CA GLU A 132 -5.96 6.00 25.14
C GLU A 132 -6.62 6.02 23.75
N TYR A 133 -6.83 7.21 23.17
CA TYR A 133 -7.47 7.34 21.86
C TYR A 133 -6.48 7.18 20.70
N LYS A 134 -5.29 7.79 20.81
CA LYS A 134 -4.18 7.57 19.85
C LYS A 134 -3.79 6.09 19.80
N GLY A 135 -4.13 5.35 20.85
CA GLY A 135 -3.77 3.96 21.03
C GLY A 135 -2.35 3.85 21.56
N CYS A 136 -1.95 2.62 21.87
CA CYS A 136 -0.55 2.33 22.07
C CYS A 136 0.20 2.71 20.78
N GLY A 137 1.21 3.58 20.89
CA GLY A 137 2.02 4.01 19.75
C GLY A 137 2.53 2.83 18.92
N GLU A 138 2.85 3.02 17.65
CA GLU A 138 3.09 1.91 16.70
C GLU A 138 4.10 0.87 17.20
N ILE A 139 5.12 1.32 17.93
CA ILE A 139 6.15 0.46 18.54
C ILE A 139 5.54 -0.38 19.67
N THR A 140 4.70 0.23 20.50
CA THR A 140 3.98 -0.46 21.57
C THR A 140 2.92 -1.42 21.02
N LEU A 141 2.18 -1.01 19.98
CA LEU A 141 1.24 -1.86 19.26
C LEU A 141 1.95 -3.09 18.66
N TYR A 142 3.14 -2.90 18.09
CA TYR A 142 3.96 -3.99 17.60
C TYR A 142 4.31 -4.98 18.72
N LYS A 143 4.78 -4.49 19.87
CA LYS A 143 5.06 -5.34 21.04
C LYS A 143 3.84 -6.15 21.47
N GLU A 144 2.67 -5.50 21.60
CA GLU A 144 1.43 -6.19 21.99
C GLU A 144 0.98 -7.25 20.97
N CYS A 145 1.28 -7.05 19.68
CA CYS A 145 0.90 -7.98 18.63
C CYS A 145 1.86 -9.17 18.50
N TYR A 146 3.13 -8.98 18.85
CA TYR A 146 4.20 -9.97 18.63
C TYR A 146 4.89 -10.44 19.92
N SER A 147 4.34 -10.10 21.08
CA SER A 147 4.79 -10.56 22.40
C SER A 147 3.60 -10.88 23.28
N ASN A 148 3.74 -11.88 24.16
CA ASN A 148 2.76 -12.21 25.19
C ASN A 148 3.47 -12.69 26.46
N GLN A 149 2.70 -13.19 27.44
CA GLN A 149 3.22 -13.71 28.71
C GLN A 149 4.23 -14.88 28.57
N HIS A 150 4.28 -15.54 27.41
CA HIS A 150 5.21 -16.62 27.09
C HIS A 150 6.43 -16.13 26.26
N GLY A 151 6.54 -14.83 26.03
CA GLY A 151 7.64 -14.20 25.31
C GLY A 151 7.27 -13.73 23.90
N TRP A 152 8.29 -13.51 23.07
CA TRP A 152 8.14 -13.02 21.70
C TRP A 152 7.70 -14.12 20.73
N ALA A 153 6.90 -13.75 19.73
CA ALA A 153 6.45 -14.64 18.67
C ALA A 153 7.61 -15.20 17.84
N SER A 154 8.73 -14.47 17.74
CA SER A 154 9.99 -14.92 17.16
C SER A 154 11.16 -14.07 17.66
N ALA A 155 12.39 -14.59 17.53
CA ALA A 155 13.60 -13.81 17.81
C ALA A 155 13.72 -12.57 16.90
N ASP A 156 13.30 -12.69 15.63
CA ASP A 156 13.26 -11.59 14.66
C ASP A 156 12.28 -10.48 15.10
N ALA A 157 11.15 -10.82 15.72
CA ALA A 157 10.22 -9.83 16.25
C ALA A 157 10.79 -9.09 17.46
N MET A 158 11.51 -9.80 18.33
CA MET A 158 12.21 -9.20 19.47
C MET A 158 13.27 -8.20 19.00
N GLU A 159 14.15 -8.62 18.08
CA GLU A 159 15.22 -7.78 17.54
C GLU A 159 14.68 -6.52 16.85
N LYS A 160 13.61 -6.66 16.04
CA LYS A 160 12.94 -5.51 15.41
C LYS A 160 12.36 -4.54 16.43
N HIS A 161 11.72 -5.04 17.47
CA HIS A 161 11.23 -4.17 18.53
C HIS A 161 12.36 -3.46 19.28
N GLU A 162 13.46 -4.15 19.60
CA GLU A 162 14.64 -3.54 20.22
C GLU A 162 15.25 -2.45 19.32
N GLN A 163 15.34 -2.68 18.01
CA GLN A 163 15.78 -1.67 17.04
C GLN A 163 14.85 -0.44 17.00
N MET A 164 13.53 -0.65 17.00
CA MET A 164 12.55 0.46 17.05
C MET A 164 12.69 1.29 18.33
N VAL A 165 12.88 0.64 19.49
CA VAL A 165 13.09 1.35 20.77
C VAL A 165 14.42 2.09 20.80
N ALA A 166 15.49 1.50 20.25
CA ALA A 166 16.80 2.15 20.19
C ALA A 166 16.78 3.40 19.30
N MET A 167 16.12 3.32 18.14
CA MET A 167 15.91 4.47 17.25
C MET A 167 15.06 5.56 17.92
N GLN A 168 14.04 5.17 18.69
CA GLN A 168 13.22 6.11 19.45
C GLN A 168 14.05 6.85 20.53
N GLN A 169 15.00 6.17 21.18
CA GLN A 169 15.89 6.79 22.17
C GLN A 169 16.91 7.74 21.51
N GLN A 170 17.46 7.38 20.35
CA GLN A 170 18.38 8.25 19.61
C GLN A 170 17.72 9.53 19.09
N ALA A 171 16.48 9.46 18.62
CA ALA A 171 15.74 10.64 18.15
C ALA A 171 15.47 11.68 19.26
N VAL A 172 15.53 11.29 20.53
CA VAL A 172 15.36 12.18 21.68
C VAL A 172 16.66 12.94 22.02
N GLU A 173 17.83 12.42 21.64
CA GLU A 173 19.13 13.06 21.89
C GLU A 173 19.51 14.12 20.84
N ASP A 174 19.07 13.99 19.59
CA ASP A 174 19.57 14.82 18.47
C ASP A 174 18.85 16.16 18.24
N GLY A 175 17.77 16.47 18.95
CA GLY A 175 17.15 17.83 18.96
C GLY A 175 16.58 18.36 17.64
N GLU A 176 16.76 17.65 16.52
CA GLU A 176 16.05 17.88 15.25
C GLU A 176 14.77 17.03 15.23
N THR A 177 13.73 17.50 14.52
CA THR A 177 12.36 16.96 14.51
C THR A 177 12.32 15.44 14.70
N PRO A 178 11.93 14.93 15.88
CA PRO A 178 12.04 13.51 16.18
C PRO A 178 11.18 12.72 15.20
N LEU A 179 11.80 11.72 14.56
CA LEU A 179 11.11 10.78 13.69
C LEU A 179 9.84 10.26 14.40
N ASN A 180 8.70 10.38 13.74
CA ASN A 180 7.44 9.88 14.27
C ASN A 180 7.53 8.35 14.47
N GLU A 181 6.85 7.76 15.45
CA GLU A 181 6.90 6.31 15.68
C GLU A 181 6.56 5.50 14.41
N ALA A 182 5.69 6.05 13.55
CA ALA A 182 5.38 5.49 12.25
C ALA A 182 6.58 5.44 11.29
N GLU A 183 7.42 6.48 11.30
CA GLU A 183 8.63 6.54 10.46
C GLU A 183 9.70 5.58 10.99
N ILE A 184 9.78 5.42 12.32
CA ILE A 184 10.64 4.41 12.97
C ILE A 184 10.16 3.00 12.63
N CYS A 185 8.86 2.74 12.69
CA CYS A 185 8.30 1.45 12.28
C CYS A 185 8.52 1.18 10.78
N GLU A 186 8.35 2.17 9.91
CA GLU A 186 8.62 2.02 8.47
C GLU A 186 10.10 1.78 8.19
N SER A 187 11.03 2.42 8.92
CA SER A 187 12.46 2.22 8.72
C SER A 187 12.91 0.81 9.14
N VAL A 188 12.38 0.28 10.26
CA VAL A 188 12.76 -1.04 10.78
C VAL A 188 12.01 -2.19 10.11
N LEU A 189 10.71 -2.02 9.83
CA LEU A 189 9.85 -3.08 9.28
C LEU A 189 9.71 -3.00 7.75
N GLY A 190 10.13 -1.88 7.16
CA GLY A 190 9.84 -1.51 5.77
C GLY A 190 8.41 -0.99 5.60
N LYS A 191 8.01 -0.76 4.35
CA LYS A 191 6.64 -0.32 3.94
C LYS A 191 5.53 -1.35 4.21
N ALA A 192 5.80 -2.39 5.00
CA ALA A 192 4.87 -3.47 5.28
C ALA A 192 3.86 -3.05 6.35
N TYR A 193 2.86 -2.27 5.95
CA TYR A 193 1.75 -1.82 6.78
C TYR A 193 0.48 -2.63 6.44
N GLY A 194 -0.29 -3.12 7.43
CA GLY A 194 -1.45 -3.97 7.11
C GLY A 194 -2.43 -4.21 8.25
N TYR A 195 -3.58 -4.80 7.91
CA TYR A 195 -4.67 -5.03 8.88
C TYR A 195 -4.35 -6.13 9.90
N ILE A 196 -4.28 -5.79 11.18
CA ILE A 196 -4.12 -6.64 12.34
C ILE A 196 -5.50 -6.93 12.95
N ARG A 197 -5.88 -8.21 13.00
CA ARG A 197 -7.20 -8.65 13.46
C ARG A 197 -7.45 -8.18 14.90
N GLY A 198 -8.54 -7.44 15.10
CA GLY A 198 -8.94 -6.94 16.43
C GLY A 198 -8.21 -5.67 16.88
N ARG A 199 -7.23 -5.18 16.11
CA ARG A 199 -6.42 -3.98 16.44
C ARG A 199 -6.37 -2.94 15.32
N GLY A 200 -6.94 -3.20 14.14
CA GLY A 200 -7.01 -2.22 13.05
C GLY A 200 -5.81 -2.32 12.10
N HIS A 201 -5.47 -1.24 11.41
CA HIS A 201 -4.24 -1.20 10.58
C HIS A 201 -3.03 -0.93 11.46
N GLY A 202 -1.92 -1.61 11.21
CA GLY A 202 -0.70 -1.40 11.97
C GLY A 202 0.55 -1.98 11.31
N PRO A 203 1.71 -1.72 11.93
CA PRO A 203 3.02 -2.20 11.46
C PRO A 203 3.06 -3.73 11.47
N LYS A 204 3.47 -4.33 10.34
CA LYS A 204 3.70 -5.77 10.25
C LYS A 204 5.15 -6.05 9.88
N PRO A 205 5.79 -7.08 10.47
CA PRO A 205 7.00 -7.62 9.90
C PRO A 205 6.67 -8.03 8.48
N ASN A 206 7.51 -7.61 7.53
CA ASN A 206 7.41 -8.03 6.15
C ASN A 206 7.31 -9.56 6.13
N ARG A 207 6.17 -10.09 5.67
CA ARG A 207 5.95 -11.54 5.68
C ARG A 207 7.04 -12.12 4.80
N ARG A 208 7.96 -12.91 5.39
CA ARG A 208 8.72 -13.89 4.59
C ARG A 208 7.65 -14.66 3.79
N PRO A 209 7.83 -14.83 2.46
CA PRO A 209 6.83 -15.51 1.65
C PRO A 209 6.49 -16.83 2.34
N ILE A 210 5.20 -16.99 2.62
CA ILE A 210 4.66 -18.14 3.34
C ILE A 210 5.25 -19.39 2.73
N SER A 211 5.79 -20.24 3.59
CA SER A 211 6.22 -21.60 3.28
C SER A 211 5.04 -22.40 2.70
N SER A 212 4.83 -22.28 1.39
CA SER A 212 4.38 -23.41 0.60
C SER A 212 5.62 -24.24 0.33
N THR A 213 5.67 -25.45 0.88
CA THR A 213 6.79 -26.39 0.72
C THR A 213 7.14 -26.67 -0.76
N SER A 214 6.28 -26.26 -1.71
CA SER A 214 6.55 -26.24 -3.15
C SER A 214 7.43 -25.07 -3.61
N SER A 215 7.34 -23.89 -3.01
CA SER A 215 8.01 -22.66 -3.49
C SER A 215 9.53 -22.67 -3.28
N SER A 216 10.03 -23.18 -2.15
CA SER A 216 11.48 -23.22 -1.89
C SER A 216 12.21 -24.19 -2.83
N ALA A 217 11.56 -25.29 -3.22
CA ALA A 217 12.10 -26.23 -4.19
C ALA A 217 12.07 -25.65 -5.62
N GLN A 218 11.00 -24.93 -5.98
CA GLN A 218 10.90 -24.23 -7.26
C GLN A 218 11.93 -23.10 -7.39
N GLN A 219 12.15 -22.35 -6.31
CA GLN A 219 13.14 -21.29 -6.22
C GLN A 219 14.56 -21.83 -6.43
N ARG A 220 14.93 -22.92 -5.73
CA ARG A 220 16.25 -23.57 -5.93
C ARG A 220 16.43 -24.07 -7.36
N ARG A 221 15.40 -24.65 -7.97
CA ARG A 221 15.45 -25.08 -9.38
C ARG A 221 15.70 -23.92 -10.32
N MET A 222 15.02 -22.78 -10.11
CA MET A 222 15.29 -21.59 -10.92
C MET A 222 16.69 -21.01 -10.67
N GLU A 223 17.19 -21.04 -9.44
CA GLU A 223 18.55 -20.60 -9.11
C GLU A 223 19.62 -21.51 -9.75
N ASP A 224 19.40 -22.83 -9.75
CA ASP A 224 20.26 -23.82 -10.41
C ASP A 224 20.23 -23.65 -11.94
N GLU A 225 19.06 -23.41 -12.54
CA GLU A 225 18.92 -23.09 -13.97
C GLU A 225 19.59 -21.76 -14.33
N LEU A 226 19.48 -20.74 -13.48
CA LEU A 226 20.18 -19.46 -13.67
C LEU A 226 21.70 -19.64 -13.57
N ALA A 227 22.18 -20.46 -12.65
CA ALA A 227 23.60 -20.76 -12.51
C ALA A 227 24.13 -21.54 -13.73
N ALA A 228 23.37 -22.53 -14.21
CA ALA A 228 23.71 -23.30 -15.41
C ALA A 228 23.74 -22.42 -16.67
N THR A 229 22.74 -21.55 -16.85
CA THR A 229 22.69 -20.61 -17.98
C THR A 229 23.83 -19.60 -17.95
N LYS A 230 24.18 -19.07 -16.77
CA LYS A 230 25.36 -18.21 -16.60
C LYS A 230 26.65 -18.92 -17.00
N LEU A 231 26.82 -20.19 -16.61
CA LEU A 231 28.00 -20.98 -17.02
C LEU A 231 28.07 -21.15 -18.54
N VAL A 232 26.95 -21.48 -19.19
CA VAL A 232 26.89 -21.59 -20.66
C VAL A 232 27.25 -20.26 -21.33
N ILE A 233 26.71 -19.14 -20.83
CA ILE A 233 27.03 -17.81 -21.35
C ILE A 233 28.53 -17.51 -21.20
N THR A 234 29.13 -17.80 -20.04
CA THR A 234 30.57 -17.58 -19.83
C THR A 234 31.43 -18.44 -20.76
N ALA A 235 31.03 -19.69 -21.02
CA ALA A 235 31.74 -20.57 -21.94
C ALA A 235 31.61 -20.10 -23.41
N GLN A 236 30.43 -19.63 -23.80
CA GLN A 236 30.21 -19.03 -25.11
C GLN A 236 31.03 -17.75 -25.28
N GLN A 237 31.08 -16.89 -24.26
CA GLN A 237 31.88 -15.67 -24.26
C GLN A 237 33.38 -15.98 -24.45
N ALA A 238 33.93 -16.95 -23.73
CA ALA A 238 35.32 -17.39 -23.91
C ALA A 238 35.59 -17.92 -25.33
N THR A 239 34.61 -18.59 -25.95
CA THR A 239 34.72 -19.07 -27.33
C THR A 239 34.75 -17.91 -28.32
N ILE A 240 33.90 -16.89 -28.13
CA ILE A 240 33.88 -15.68 -28.96
C ILE A 240 35.22 -14.96 -28.87
N GLU A 241 35.79 -14.82 -27.67
CA GLU A 241 37.09 -14.18 -27.47
C GLU A 241 38.21 -14.96 -28.18
N SER A 242 38.21 -16.30 -28.10
CA SER A 242 39.17 -17.13 -28.85
C SER A 242 39.01 -17.00 -30.37
N GLN A 243 37.78 -16.87 -30.87
CA GLN A 243 37.52 -16.66 -32.29
C GLN A 243 38.01 -15.26 -32.73
N GLN A 244 37.77 -14.23 -31.93
CA GLN A 244 38.27 -12.88 -32.19
C GLN A 244 39.80 -12.83 -32.26
N ALA A 245 40.50 -13.45 -31.31
CA ALA A 245 41.96 -13.54 -31.33
C ALA A 245 42.49 -14.24 -32.60
N THR A 246 41.77 -15.25 -33.09
CA THR A 246 42.13 -15.94 -34.34
C THR A 246 41.95 -15.03 -35.56
N ILE A 247 40.85 -14.28 -35.62
CA ILE A 247 40.58 -13.32 -36.70
C ILE A 247 41.66 -12.22 -36.71
N GLU A 248 42.00 -11.67 -35.55
CA GLU A 248 43.06 -10.66 -35.43
C GLU A 248 44.42 -11.21 -35.89
N ALA A 249 44.76 -12.45 -35.52
CA ALA A 249 45.98 -13.09 -35.98
C ALA A 249 46.00 -13.32 -37.50
N GLN A 250 44.86 -13.66 -38.11
CA GLN A 250 44.73 -13.77 -39.56
C GLN A 250 44.88 -12.40 -40.25
N GLN A 251 44.24 -11.36 -39.73
CA GLN A 251 44.36 -9.99 -40.24
C GLN A 251 45.81 -9.50 -40.18
N ALA A 252 46.54 -9.79 -39.10
CA ALA A 252 47.96 -9.45 -38.99
C ALA A 252 48.81 -10.17 -40.06
N ARG A 253 48.50 -11.45 -40.36
CA ARG A 253 49.16 -12.20 -41.44
C ARG A 253 48.88 -11.61 -42.82
N PHE A 254 47.63 -11.23 -43.09
CA PHE A 254 47.26 -10.58 -44.35
C PHE A 254 47.95 -9.21 -44.50
N SER A 255 47.93 -8.37 -43.47
CA SER A 255 48.65 -7.08 -43.49
C SER A 255 50.15 -7.26 -43.74
N HIS A 256 50.76 -8.30 -43.18
CA HIS A 256 52.16 -8.62 -43.47
C HIS A 256 52.36 -9.07 -44.92
N GLN A 257 51.42 -9.84 -45.49
CA GLN A 257 51.46 -10.18 -46.91
C GLN A 257 51.29 -8.95 -47.81
N ASP A 258 50.37 -8.04 -47.50
CA ASP A 258 50.18 -6.79 -48.26
C ASP A 258 51.46 -5.94 -48.28
N LYS A 259 52.12 -5.77 -47.13
CA LYS A 259 53.41 -5.07 -47.07
C LYS A 259 54.50 -5.72 -47.93
N ARG A 260 54.51 -7.06 -48.02
CA ARG A 260 55.44 -7.78 -48.92
C ARG A 260 55.09 -7.55 -50.38
N ILE A 261 53.80 -7.54 -50.73
CA ILE A 261 53.32 -7.25 -52.08
C ILE A 261 53.70 -5.82 -52.47
N ASP A 262 53.46 -4.83 -51.61
CA ASP A 262 53.83 -3.44 -51.84
C ASP A 262 55.34 -3.27 -52.03
N TRP A 263 56.13 -3.96 -51.22
CA TRP A 263 57.59 -3.96 -51.35
C TRP A 263 58.03 -4.55 -52.69
N LEU A 264 57.48 -5.70 -53.10
CA LEU A 264 57.76 -6.32 -54.40
C LEU A 264 57.36 -5.39 -55.56
N SER A 265 56.20 -4.76 -55.48
CA SER A 265 55.71 -3.78 -56.46
C SER A 265 56.65 -2.57 -56.56
N SER A 266 57.16 -2.06 -55.43
CA SER A 266 58.13 -0.95 -55.41
C SER A 266 59.48 -1.32 -56.04
N VAL A 267 60.00 -2.53 -55.75
CA VAL A 267 61.24 -3.04 -56.35
C VAL A 267 61.07 -3.22 -57.85
N MET A 268 59.95 -3.79 -58.29
CA MET A 268 59.61 -3.93 -59.72
C MET A 268 59.53 -2.58 -60.43
N CYS A 269 58.90 -1.55 -59.84
CA CYS A 269 58.85 -0.21 -60.42
C CYS A 269 60.24 0.42 -60.58
N LYS A 270 61.15 0.22 -59.60
CA LYS A 270 62.54 0.72 -59.66
C LYS A 270 63.37 0.04 -60.75
N ILE A 271 63.15 -1.26 -61.00
CA ILE A 271 63.84 -2.02 -62.05
C ILE A 271 63.26 -1.69 -63.44
N ALA A 272 61.94 -1.52 -63.54
CA ALA A 272 61.26 -1.27 -64.81
C ALA A 272 61.34 0.19 -65.31
N GLY A 273 61.71 1.16 -64.46
CA GLY A 273 61.82 2.57 -64.84
C GLY A 273 60.46 3.24 -65.14
N VAL A 274 59.35 2.67 -64.67
CA VAL A 274 57.99 3.17 -64.93
C VAL A 274 57.39 3.72 -63.63
N THR A 275 56.93 4.98 -63.66
CA THR A 275 56.18 5.63 -62.58
C THR A 275 54.81 4.97 -62.39
N PRO A 276 54.30 4.83 -61.15
CA PRO A 276 53.07 4.09 -60.90
C PRO A 276 51.85 4.87 -61.44
N PRO A 277 50.84 4.21 -62.04
CA PRO A 277 49.61 4.88 -62.41
C PRO A 277 48.73 5.12 -61.18
N MET A 278 48.29 6.36 -61.06
CA MET A 278 47.20 6.86 -60.23
C MET A 278 45.90 6.07 -60.42
N ASP A 279 45.21 5.87 -59.30
CA ASP A 279 43.77 5.68 -59.08
C ASP A 279 42.99 4.61 -59.87
N TYR A 280 42.39 3.69 -59.11
CA TYR A 280 41.17 2.99 -59.49
C TYR A 280 40.15 3.04 -58.33
N PHE A 281 39.74 4.24 -57.95
CA PHE A 281 38.34 4.56 -57.59
C PHE A 281 37.68 4.99 -58.92
N ASP A 282 36.49 4.63 -59.36
CA ASP A 282 35.21 4.32 -58.72
C ASP A 282 34.32 3.63 -59.78
N ALA A 283 33.43 2.73 -59.38
CA ALA A 283 32.26 2.40 -60.20
C ALA A 283 31.05 2.11 -59.28
N ALA A 284 30.21 3.12 -59.13
CA ALA A 284 28.92 3.03 -58.48
C ALA A 284 27.83 2.44 -59.41
N GLY A 285 27.09 1.47 -58.87
CA GLY A 285 25.65 1.23 -59.09
C GLY A 285 25.23 0.26 -60.22
N PRO A 286 23.94 -0.15 -60.30
CA PRO A 286 22.82 -0.08 -59.36
C PRO A 286 22.16 -1.47 -59.11
N GLY A 287 21.06 -1.51 -58.35
CA GLY A 287 20.54 -2.71 -57.69
C GLY A 287 19.67 -3.68 -58.50
N SER A 288 19.32 -4.79 -57.85
CA SER A 288 18.17 -5.62 -58.19
C SER A 288 17.55 -6.20 -56.91
N LYS A 289 16.28 -5.86 -56.72
CA LYS A 289 15.35 -6.47 -55.76
C LYS A 289 15.08 -7.90 -56.20
N GLU A 290 15.14 -8.88 -55.31
CA GLU A 290 14.26 -10.06 -55.36
C GLU A 290 13.90 -10.52 -53.94
N THR A 291 12.59 -10.58 -53.69
CA THR A 291 11.89 -11.36 -52.65
C THR A 291 10.87 -12.22 -53.40
N PRO A 292 10.19 -13.17 -52.75
CA PRO A 292 10.62 -14.47 -52.26
C PRO A 292 9.90 -15.61 -53.05
N THR A 293 10.43 -16.83 -53.05
CA THR A 293 9.68 -18.02 -53.51
C THR A 293 9.47 -19.00 -52.37
N ASN A 294 8.25 -18.99 -51.83
CA ASN A 294 7.67 -20.07 -51.03
C ASN A 294 6.98 -21.07 -51.99
N SER A 295 7.37 -22.34 -51.87
CA SER A 295 6.68 -23.57 -52.29
C SER A 295 7.48 -24.70 -51.62
N SER A 296 6.94 -25.74 -51.01
CA SER A 296 5.58 -26.26 -50.94
C SER A 296 5.52 -27.28 -49.78
N ASP A 297 4.29 -27.63 -49.39
CA ASP A 297 3.86 -28.89 -48.76
C ASP A 297 4.21 -29.14 -47.27
N GLY A 298 3.31 -29.52 -46.36
CA GLY A 298 1.98 -30.13 -46.50
C GLY A 298 1.93 -31.46 -45.70
N GLN A 299 0.92 -31.62 -44.84
CA GLN A 299 0.58 -32.77 -43.96
C GLN A 299 1.53 -33.04 -42.77
N GLY A 300 1.10 -33.07 -41.50
CA GLY A 300 -0.07 -33.67 -40.83
C GLY A 300 0.46 -34.66 -39.76
N PRO A 301 -0.27 -35.17 -38.75
CA PRO A 301 -1.67 -34.96 -38.34
C PRO A 301 -1.85 -34.05 -37.11
#